data_AF-A0A377A302-F1
#
_entry.id   AF-A0A377A302-F1
#
_cell.length_a   1.000
_cell.length_b   1.000
_cell.length_c   1.000
_cell.angle_alpha   90.00
_cell.angle_beta   90.00
_cell.angle_gamma   90.00
#
_symmetry.space_group_name_H-M   'P 1'
#
loop_
_entity.id
_entity.type
_entity.pdbx_description
1 polymer ?
#
loop_
_entity_poly.entity_id
_entity_poly.type
_entity_poly.pdbx_seq_one_letter_code
_entity_poly.pdbx_strand_id
1 'polypeptide(L)'
;MILVVWRFRGPVYNAQLLQVGVLGKGELNITTGGIVKARDTQIALNDKSKGDVRVDGQNSLLETFNMYVGTSGTGTLTLTNSGTLNVEGGEVYLGVFEPAVGTLNIGAAHGEAAADAGYITNATKVEFGSGEGVFVFNHTNNSDAGYQVDMLITGDDKDGKVIHDAGHTVFNAGNTYSGKTLVNDGLLTIASHTADGVTGMGSSEVTIASPGTLDILASTNSAGDYTLTNALKGDGLMRVQLSSYDKMFGFTHATGTEFAGVAQLKDSTFTLERDNTAALTHAMLQSDSENTTSVKVGEQSIGGLAMNGGTLIFDTDIPAATLAEGYISVDTLVVGAGDYTWKGRNYQVNGTGDVLIDVPKPWNDPMANNPLTTLNLLEHDDSHVGVQLVKAQTVIGSGGSLTLRDLQGDEVEADKTLHIAQNGTVVAEGDYGFRLTTAPGDGLYVNYGLKALNIHGGQKLTLAEHGGAYGATADMSAKIGGEGDLAINTVRQVSLSNGQNDYQGATYVQMGTLRTDADGALGNTRELNISNAAIVDLNGSTQTVETFTGQMGSTVLFKEGALTVNKGGISQGELTGGGNLNVTGGTLAIEGLNARYNALTSISPNAEVSLDNTQG
;
A
#
# COMPACT_ATOMS: atom_id res chain seq x y z
N MET A 1 31.09 39.38 -1.87
CA MET A 1 30.33 38.68 -2.93
C MET A 1 30.12 39.68 -4.05
N ILE A 2 30.75 39.47 -5.21
CA ILE A 2 30.62 40.38 -6.38
C ILE A 2 29.40 39.91 -7.16
N LEU A 3 28.32 40.69 -7.14
CA LEU A 3 27.13 40.42 -7.94
C LEU A 3 27.45 40.75 -9.41
N VAL A 4 27.53 39.74 -10.28
CA VAL A 4 27.71 39.95 -11.73
C VAL A 4 26.33 39.96 -12.39
N VAL A 5 25.95 41.11 -12.94
CA VAL A 5 24.68 41.30 -13.66
C VAL A 5 24.96 41.54 -15.13
N TRP A 6 24.53 40.62 -16.00
CA TRP A 6 24.53 40.82 -17.45
C TRP A 6 23.17 41.35 -17.88
N ARG A 7 23.15 42.59 -18.41
CA ARG A 7 21.94 43.19 -19.01
C ARG A 7 22.19 43.39 -20.51
N PHE A 8 21.51 42.62 -21.36
CA PHE A 8 21.59 42.81 -22.80
C PHE A 8 20.65 43.96 -23.22
N ARG A 9 21.20 45.19 -23.31
CA ARG A 9 20.48 46.41 -23.72
C ARG A 9 21.00 46.90 -25.08
N GLY A 10 20.10 47.14 -26.03
CA GLY A 10 20.42 47.85 -27.27
C GLY A 10 20.50 49.38 -27.10
N PRO A 11 20.97 50.13 -28.12
CA PRO A 11 21.13 51.59 -28.07
C PRO A 11 19.81 52.38 -27.97
N VAL A 12 18.67 51.70 -28.00
CA VAL A 12 17.33 52.24 -27.71
C VAL A 12 16.64 51.16 -26.88
N TYR A 13 16.24 51.48 -25.64
CA TYR A 13 15.53 50.74 -24.55
C TYR A 13 14.80 49.39 -24.77
N ASN A 14 15.10 48.60 -25.80
CA ASN A 14 14.54 47.28 -26.07
C ASN A 14 15.53 46.23 -25.55
N ALA A 15 15.08 45.35 -24.66
CA ALA A 15 15.85 44.19 -24.24
C ALA A 15 16.16 43.31 -25.47
N GLN A 16 17.36 42.73 -25.52
CA GLN A 16 17.83 41.91 -26.65
C GLN A 16 17.52 40.43 -26.43
N LEU A 17 17.41 39.70 -27.55
CA LEU A 17 17.32 38.24 -27.61
C LEU A 17 18.63 37.61 -27.11
N LEU A 18 18.53 36.67 -26.16
CA LEU A 18 19.64 35.83 -25.72
C LEU A 18 19.60 34.51 -26.49
N GLN A 19 20.72 34.12 -27.09
CA GLN A 19 20.82 32.87 -27.85
C GLN A 19 22.02 32.04 -27.37
N VAL A 20 21.79 30.78 -27.02
CA VAL A 20 22.81 29.85 -26.56
C VAL A 20 22.88 28.66 -27.52
N GLY A 21 24.03 28.48 -28.17
CA GLY A 21 24.22 27.40 -29.15
C GLY A 21 23.51 27.67 -30.47
N VAL A 22 23.91 28.68 -31.24
CA VAL A 22 23.20 29.07 -32.49
C VAL A 22 23.50 28.13 -33.65
N LEU A 23 24.77 27.98 -34.05
CA LEU A 23 25.20 27.11 -35.17
C LEU A 23 26.04 25.91 -34.71
N GLY A 24 26.27 25.78 -33.41
CA GLY A 24 27.18 24.80 -32.82
C GLY A 24 26.84 24.59 -31.35
N LYS A 25 27.84 24.27 -30.53
CA LYS A 25 27.67 24.09 -29.08
C LYS A 25 27.78 25.44 -28.36
N GLY A 26 26.88 25.71 -27.44
CA GLY A 26 26.95 26.85 -26.52
C GLY A 26 26.57 26.44 -25.10
N GLU A 27 27.17 27.10 -24.12
CA GLU A 27 26.94 26.85 -22.70
C GLU A 27 26.78 28.18 -21.96
N LEU A 28 25.84 28.25 -21.02
CA LEU A 28 25.65 29.38 -20.12
C LEU A 28 25.39 28.88 -18.70
N ASN A 29 26.34 29.15 -17.81
CA ASN A 29 26.21 28.87 -16.37
C ASN A 29 25.94 30.17 -15.61
N ILE A 30 24.81 30.22 -14.92
CA ILE A 30 24.40 31.31 -14.04
C ILE A 30 24.47 30.77 -12.61
N THR A 31 25.58 31.07 -11.94
CA THR A 31 25.89 30.53 -10.61
C THR A 31 26.15 31.64 -9.60
N THR A 32 26.16 31.28 -8.31
CA THR A 32 26.68 32.15 -7.24
C THR A 32 25.97 33.51 -7.16
N GLY A 33 24.65 33.53 -7.39
CA GLY A 33 23.85 34.76 -7.38
C GLY A 33 23.96 35.59 -8.66
N GLY A 34 24.49 35.03 -9.75
CA GLY A 34 24.56 35.69 -11.05
C GLY A 34 23.17 36.02 -11.60
N ILE A 35 23.04 37.14 -12.31
CA ILE A 35 21.76 37.57 -12.90
C ILE A 35 21.94 37.84 -14.38
N VAL A 36 21.12 37.19 -15.21
CA VAL A 36 21.02 37.43 -16.65
C VAL A 36 19.60 37.89 -16.98
N LYS A 37 19.47 39.01 -17.70
CA LYS A 37 18.18 39.55 -18.14
C LYS A 37 18.15 39.69 -19.66
N ALA A 38 17.17 39.09 -20.31
CA ALA A 38 16.96 39.10 -21.76
C ALA A 38 15.50 39.40 -22.10
N ARG A 39 15.23 39.79 -23.35
CA ARG A 39 13.83 39.85 -23.83
C ARG A 39 13.31 38.45 -24.05
N ASP A 40 13.87 37.70 -24.98
CA ASP A 40 13.53 36.30 -25.19
C ASP A 40 14.82 35.50 -25.08
N THR A 41 14.73 34.24 -24.66
CA THR A 41 15.89 33.36 -24.56
C THR A 41 15.67 32.12 -25.42
N GLN A 42 16.61 31.82 -26.31
CA GLN A 42 16.58 30.67 -27.22
C GLN A 42 17.81 29.79 -27.00
N ILE A 43 17.58 28.50 -26.76
CA ILE A 43 18.61 27.48 -26.63
C ILE A 43 18.54 26.56 -27.85
N ALA A 44 19.68 26.36 -28.52
CA ALA A 44 19.81 25.53 -29.73
C ALA A 44 18.92 25.99 -30.89
N LEU A 45 19.27 27.14 -31.50
CA LEU A 45 18.43 27.80 -32.51
C LEU A 45 18.29 27.01 -33.81
N ASN A 46 19.39 26.47 -34.34
CA ASN A 46 19.42 25.84 -35.67
C ASN A 46 19.53 24.32 -35.58
N ASP A 47 19.23 23.64 -36.70
CA ASP A 47 19.43 22.19 -36.84
C ASP A 47 20.85 21.76 -36.41
N LYS A 48 20.93 20.64 -35.68
CA LYS A 48 22.16 20.04 -35.10
C LYS A 48 22.93 20.92 -34.11
N SER A 49 22.47 22.14 -33.82
CA SER A 49 23.06 22.97 -32.76
C SER A 49 22.78 22.36 -31.38
N LYS A 50 23.63 22.68 -30.40
CA LYS A 50 23.44 22.26 -29.02
C LYS A 50 23.58 23.45 -28.08
N GLY A 51 22.65 23.61 -27.16
CA GLY A 51 22.74 24.64 -26.14
C GLY A 51 22.49 24.03 -24.76
N ASP A 52 23.30 24.44 -23.80
CA ASP A 52 23.16 24.04 -22.40
C ASP A 52 23.12 25.29 -21.53
N VAL A 53 22.06 25.44 -20.73
CA VAL A 53 21.91 26.53 -19.78
C VAL A 53 21.67 25.96 -18.40
N ARG A 54 22.46 26.41 -17.42
CA ARG A 54 22.31 26.04 -16.02
C ARG A 54 22.09 27.27 -15.16
N VAL A 55 21.03 27.27 -14.36
CA VAL A 55 20.79 28.27 -13.31
C VAL A 55 20.90 27.57 -11.97
N ASP A 56 21.97 27.86 -11.25
CA ASP A 56 22.38 27.09 -10.08
C ASP A 56 22.69 27.97 -8.87
N GLY A 57 22.14 27.61 -7.73
CA GLY A 57 22.42 28.28 -6.46
C GLY A 57 21.44 29.41 -6.15
N GLN A 58 21.28 29.64 -4.85
CA GLN A 58 20.39 30.66 -4.31
C GLN A 58 20.68 32.04 -4.91
N ASN A 59 19.62 32.76 -5.28
CA ASN A 59 19.66 34.09 -5.92
C ASN A 59 20.23 34.14 -7.34
N SER A 60 20.63 33.01 -7.93
CA SER A 60 20.97 32.95 -9.35
C SER A 60 19.69 33.07 -10.18
N LEU A 61 19.67 33.97 -11.17
CA LEU A 61 18.46 34.35 -11.89
C LEU A 61 18.70 34.43 -13.41
N LEU A 62 17.88 33.72 -14.17
CA LEU A 62 17.61 34.00 -15.58
C LEU A 62 16.24 34.66 -15.69
N GLU A 63 16.18 35.91 -16.12
CA GLU A 63 14.94 36.64 -16.41
C GLU A 63 14.78 36.79 -17.92
N THR A 64 13.62 36.36 -18.42
CA THR A 64 13.24 36.41 -19.84
C THR A 64 11.74 36.70 -19.95
N PHE A 65 11.30 37.21 -21.09
CA PHE A 65 9.88 37.33 -21.44
C PHE A 65 9.35 35.97 -21.86
N ASN A 66 9.88 35.40 -22.94
CA ASN A 66 9.61 34.00 -23.34
C ASN A 66 10.89 33.15 -23.30
N MET A 67 10.72 31.85 -23.07
CA MET A 67 11.80 30.86 -23.04
C MET A 67 11.57 29.79 -24.12
N TYR A 68 12.59 29.52 -24.94
CA TYR A 68 12.56 28.48 -25.97
C TYR A 68 13.75 27.54 -25.77
N VAL A 69 13.49 26.27 -25.45
CA VAL A 69 14.51 25.24 -25.24
C VAL A 69 14.45 24.22 -26.36
N GLY A 70 15.52 24.09 -27.15
CA GLY A 70 15.52 23.27 -28.34
C GLY A 70 14.62 23.88 -29.41
N THR A 71 15.03 25.01 -30.01
CA THR A 71 14.21 25.66 -31.05
C THR A 71 14.19 24.83 -32.34
N SER A 72 15.36 24.51 -32.89
CA SER A 72 15.50 23.57 -34.02
C SER A 72 16.60 22.52 -33.79
N GLY A 73 17.38 22.65 -32.70
CA GLY A 73 18.45 21.74 -32.31
C GLY A 73 18.17 21.07 -30.96
N THR A 74 19.23 20.63 -30.27
CA THR A 74 19.14 20.01 -28.93
C THR A 74 19.46 21.02 -27.83
N GLY A 75 18.44 21.47 -27.09
CA GLY A 75 18.60 22.42 -25.99
C GLY A 75 18.32 21.80 -24.64
N THR A 76 19.10 22.18 -23.63
CA THR A 76 18.87 21.81 -22.23
C THR A 76 18.87 23.05 -21.36
N LEU A 77 17.88 23.16 -20.47
CA LEU A 77 17.84 24.11 -19.37
C LEU A 77 17.76 23.33 -18.05
N THR A 78 18.69 23.57 -17.14
CA THR A 78 18.73 22.93 -15.82
C THR A 78 18.63 23.97 -14.70
N LEU A 79 17.65 23.79 -13.81
CA LEU A 79 17.40 24.66 -12.66
C LEU A 79 17.65 23.87 -11.37
N THR A 80 18.66 24.27 -10.59
CA THR A 80 19.13 23.52 -9.41
C THR A 80 19.48 24.42 -8.24
N ASN A 81 19.51 23.84 -7.03
CA ASN A 81 20.02 24.49 -5.81
C ASN A 81 19.38 25.86 -5.56
N SER A 82 18.07 25.98 -5.74
CA SER A 82 17.30 27.23 -5.65
C SER A 82 17.62 28.30 -6.70
N GLY A 83 18.23 27.94 -7.84
CA GLY A 83 18.36 28.81 -9.00
C GLY A 83 17.00 29.06 -9.68
N THR A 84 16.75 30.28 -10.15
CA THR A 84 15.43 30.71 -10.62
C THR A 84 15.42 31.08 -12.11
N LEU A 85 14.46 30.52 -12.85
CA LEU A 85 13.99 31.07 -14.12
C LEU A 85 12.76 31.95 -13.86
N ASN A 86 12.81 33.22 -14.23
CA ASN A 86 11.66 34.13 -14.21
C ASN A 86 11.19 34.41 -15.64
N VAL A 87 9.92 34.10 -15.94
CA VAL A 87 9.34 34.20 -17.29
C VAL A 87 8.22 35.25 -17.30
N GLU A 88 8.53 36.51 -17.64
CA GLU A 88 7.58 37.62 -17.55
C GLU A 88 6.41 37.52 -18.54
N GLY A 89 6.63 36.91 -19.70
CA GLY A 89 5.61 36.66 -20.72
C GLY A 89 4.76 35.42 -20.45
N GLY A 90 5.17 34.59 -19.48
CA GLY A 90 4.44 33.40 -19.05
C GLY A 90 4.73 32.12 -19.84
N GLU A 91 5.44 32.18 -20.97
CA GLU A 91 5.56 31.06 -21.90
C GLU A 91 6.95 30.41 -21.93
N VAL A 92 6.98 29.10 -21.71
CA VAL A 92 8.13 28.22 -21.92
C VAL A 92 7.79 27.20 -23.00
N TYR A 93 8.62 27.09 -24.05
CA TYR A 93 8.45 26.12 -25.12
C TYR A 93 9.60 25.12 -25.12
N LEU A 94 9.28 23.83 -25.23
CA LEU A 94 10.25 22.73 -25.26
C LEU A 94 10.10 21.96 -26.58
N GLY A 95 11.20 21.75 -27.31
CA GLY A 95 11.18 21.01 -28.59
C GLY A 95 10.31 21.73 -29.63
N VAL A 96 10.65 22.97 -29.99
CA VAL A 96 9.72 23.87 -30.69
C VAL A 96 9.34 23.35 -32.08
N PHE A 97 10.34 23.05 -32.92
CA PHE A 97 10.14 22.59 -34.30
C PHE A 97 10.78 21.21 -34.51
N GLU A 98 10.10 20.28 -35.16
CA GLU A 98 10.74 19.01 -35.59
C GLU A 98 12.03 19.28 -36.39
N PRO A 99 13.15 18.56 -36.12
CA PRO A 99 13.32 17.43 -35.20
C PRO A 99 13.98 17.83 -33.86
N ALA A 100 13.71 19.04 -33.36
CA ALA A 100 14.34 19.55 -32.15
C ALA A 100 14.07 18.69 -30.92
N VAL A 101 14.99 18.77 -29.96
CA VAL A 101 14.83 18.19 -28.62
C VAL A 101 15.03 19.29 -27.60
N GLY A 102 14.04 19.53 -26.75
CA GLY A 102 14.10 20.54 -25.69
C GLY A 102 13.91 19.93 -24.32
N THR A 103 14.92 19.98 -23.47
CA THR A 103 14.87 19.41 -22.12
C THR A 103 14.91 20.49 -21.04
N LEU A 104 13.94 20.47 -20.14
CA LEU A 104 13.91 21.28 -18.93
C LEU A 104 14.03 20.38 -17.70
N ASN A 105 15.04 20.60 -16.86
CA ASN A 105 15.26 19.85 -15.63
C ASN A 105 14.99 20.72 -14.39
N ILE A 106 14.15 20.23 -13.49
CA ILE A 106 14.06 20.71 -12.10
C ILE A 106 14.83 19.74 -11.21
N GLY A 107 15.93 20.23 -10.65
CA GLY A 107 16.92 19.35 -10.01
C GLY A 107 17.88 18.77 -11.07
N ALA A 108 18.20 17.49 -10.94
CA ALA A 108 19.14 16.83 -11.83
C ALA A 108 18.51 16.45 -13.19
N ALA A 109 19.35 16.04 -14.14
CA ALA A 109 18.88 15.48 -15.40
C ALA A 109 18.31 14.07 -15.20
N HIS A 110 17.54 13.58 -16.18
CA HIS A 110 16.99 12.22 -16.15
C HIS A 110 18.11 11.17 -16.04
N GLY A 111 17.97 10.22 -15.11
CA GLY A 111 18.94 9.14 -14.88
C GLY A 111 20.17 9.52 -14.04
N GLU A 112 20.29 10.78 -13.62
CA GLU A 112 21.33 11.25 -12.71
C GLU A 112 20.86 11.22 -11.24
N ALA A 113 21.79 11.34 -10.29
CA ALA A 113 21.42 11.45 -8.88
C ALA A 113 20.66 12.76 -8.62
N ALA A 114 19.54 12.68 -7.89
CA ALA A 114 18.69 13.82 -7.57
C ALA A 114 19.47 14.97 -6.93
N ALA A 115 19.12 16.21 -7.30
CA ALA A 115 19.71 17.43 -6.77
C ALA A 115 18.64 18.36 -6.21
N ASP A 116 19.00 19.34 -5.38
CA ASP A 116 18.03 20.31 -4.88
C ASP A 116 17.37 21.06 -6.06
N ALA A 117 16.06 21.23 -5.99
CA ALA A 117 15.27 21.86 -7.04
C ALA A 117 15.68 23.33 -7.26
N GLY A 118 15.65 23.77 -8.52
CA GLY A 118 15.48 25.19 -8.86
C GLY A 118 14.01 25.55 -9.02
N TYR A 119 13.72 26.79 -9.41
CA TYR A 119 12.36 27.33 -9.46
C TYR A 119 12.04 28.01 -10.79
N ILE A 120 10.77 27.92 -11.20
CA ILE A 120 10.22 28.72 -12.29
C ILE A 120 9.18 29.67 -11.69
N THR A 121 9.31 30.97 -11.97
CA THR A 121 8.36 31.99 -11.50
C THR A 121 7.72 32.71 -12.67
N ASN A 122 6.46 33.13 -12.50
CA ASN A 122 5.64 33.85 -13.48
C ASN A 122 5.33 33.11 -14.80
N ALA A 123 5.85 31.89 -15.00
CA ALA A 123 5.40 31.02 -16.07
C ALA A 123 3.93 30.62 -15.83
N THR A 124 3.10 30.79 -16.84
CA THR A 124 1.71 30.33 -16.86
C THR A 124 1.57 29.01 -17.61
N LYS A 125 2.52 28.69 -18.50
CA LYS A 125 2.50 27.49 -19.34
C LYS A 125 3.90 27.00 -19.73
N VAL A 126 4.06 25.68 -19.73
CA VAL A 126 5.11 24.93 -20.44
C VAL A 126 4.46 24.19 -21.60
N GLU A 127 4.86 24.49 -22.82
CA GLU A 127 4.29 23.91 -24.04
C GLU A 127 5.32 23.00 -24.74
N PHE A 128 4.94 21.74 -24.94
CA PHE A 128 5.62 20.85 -25.86
C PHE A 128 5.28 21.28 -27.29
N GLY A 129 6.31 21.61 -28.06
CA GLY A 129 6.19 21.99 -29.46
C GLY A 129 5.98 20.78 -30.36
N SER A 130 6.36 20.92 -31.63
CA SER A 130 6.25 19.80 -32.60
C SER A 130 7.43 18.82 -32.54
N GLY A 131 8.56 19.21 -31.95
CA GLY A 131 9.68 18.31 -31.67
C GLY A 131 9.59 17.72 -30.26
N GLU A 132 10.58 16.90 -29.89
CA GLU A 132 10.59 16.19 -28.61
C GLU A 132 10.82 17.16 -27.43
N GLY A 133 9.72 17.52 -26.75
CA GLY A 133 9.76 18.26 -25.50
C GLY A 133 9.88 17.32 -24.29
N VAL A 134 10.83 17.58 -23.38
CA VAL A 134 11.07 16.76 -22.19
C VAL A 134 11.11 17.64 -20.95
N PHE A 135 10.22 17.38 -19.99
CA PHE A 135 10.20 18.05 -18.70
C PHE A 135 10.51 17.05 -17.58
N VAL A 136 11.65 17.22 -16.92
CA VAL A 136 12.17 16.31 -15.90
C VAL A 136 12.05 16.91 -14.52
N PHE A 137 11.51 16.13 -13.60
CA PHE A 137 11.54 16.35 -12.15
C PHE A 137 12.44 15.28 -11.54
N ASN A 138 13.63 15.67 -11.10
CA ASN A 138 14.58 14.79 -10.43
C ASN A 138 15.22 15.55 -9.27
N HIS A 139 14.44 15.72 -8.21
CA HIS A 139 14.82 16.61 -7.12
C HIS A 139 14.67 15.99 -5.73
N THR A 140 15.37 16.57 -4.75
CA THR A 140 15.43 16.08 -3.37
C THR A 140 14.26 16.55 -2.48
N ASN A 141 13.33 17.37 -2.97
CA ASN A 141 12.19 17.82 -2.17
C ASN A 141 11.23 16.65 -1.91
N ASN A 142 11.22 16.14 -0.67
CA ASN A 142 10.33 15.08 -0.20
C ASN A 142 9.38 15.57 0.91
N SER A 143 9.12 16.88 0.98
CA SER A 143 8.19 17.43 1.97
C SER A 143 6.75 17.02 1.65
N ASP A 144 5.88 16.99 2.68
CA ASP A 144 4.44 16.70 2.51
C ASP A 144 3.77 17.66 1.52
N ALA A 145 4.23 18.92 1.46
CA ALA A 145 3.73 19.88 0.48
C ALA A 145 4.21 19.53 -0.94
N GLY A 146 5.44 19.04 -1.12
CA GLY A 146 6.04 18.76 -2.42
C GLY A 146 6.44 20.02 -3.21
N TYR A 147 7.04 19.82 -4.38
CA TYR A 147 7.37 20.88 -5.34
C TYR A 147 6.12 21.23 -6.17
N GLN A 148 5.65 22.47 -6.04
CA GLN A 148 4.41 22.91 -6.69
C GLN A 148 4.63 23.24 -8.17
N VAL A 149 3.77 22.67 -9.02
CA VAL A 149 3.70 22.95 -10.45
C VAL A 149 2.33 23.57 -10.73
N ASP A 150 2.29 24.90 -10.65
CA ASP A 150 1.07 25.70 -10.83
C ASP A 150 0.79 26.06 -12.29
N MET A 151 1.84 26.02 -13.13
CA MET A 151 1.72 26.29 -14.56
C MET A 151 1.08 25.12 -15.30
N LEU A 152 0.38 25.42 -16.40
CA LEU A 152 -0.14 24.40 -17.31
C LEU A 152 0.99 23.73 -18.09
N ILE A 153 0.89 22.42 -18.28
CA ILE A 153 1.68 21.65 -19.23
C ILE A 153 0.75 21.31 -20.41
N THR A 154 1.15 21.68 -21.62
CA THR A 154 0.31 21.56 -22.83
C THR A 154 1.11 21.05 -24.02
N GLY A 155 0.42 20.66 -25.10
CA GLY A 155 1.01 20.30 -26.38
C GLY A 155 0.43 18.99 -26.91
N ASP A 156 0.03 18.96 -28.18
CA ASP A 156 -0.60 17.79 -28.82
C ASP A 156 0.43 16.86 -29.50
N ASP A 157 1.70 16.97 -29.12
CA ASP A 157 2.76 16.09 -29.60
C ASP A 157 2.75 14.76 -28.84
N LYS A 158 2.92 13.65 -29.56
CA LYS A 158 3.02 12.31 -28.97
C LYS A 158 4.41 12.02 -28.41
N ASP A 159 5.42 12.78 -28.82
CA ASP A 159 6.79 12.61 -28.36
C ASP A 159 7.12 13.45 -27.11
N GLY A 160 6.23 14.37 -26.72
CA GLY A 160 6.28 15.10 -25.45
C GLY A 160 6.33 14.17 -24.22
N LYS A 161 7.23 14.46 -23.27
CA LYS A 161 7.47 13.64 -22.08
C LYS A 161 7.54 14.47 -20.82
N VAL A 162 6.75 14.08 -19.83
CA VAL A 162 6.97 14.41 -18.42
C VAL A 162 7.64 13.22 -17.76
N ILE A 163 8.76 13.45 -17.07
CA ILE A 163 9.53 12.41 -16.39
C ILE A 163 9.70 12.80 -14.92
N HIS A 164 9.24 11.93 -14.02
CA HIS A 164 9.40 12.06 -12.58
C HIS A 164 10.32 10.96 -12.07
N ASP A 165 11.55 11.33 -11.74
CA ASP A 165 12.62 10.41 -11.34
C ASP A 165 12.91 10.41 -9.84
N ALA A 166 12.53 11.46 -9.10
CA ALA A 166 12.76 11.54 -7.66
C ALA A 166 11.99 12.73 -7.05
N GLY A 167 11.77 12.66 -5.73
CA GLY A 167 11.14 13.72 -4.96
C GLY A 167 9.63 13.56 -4.85
N HIS A 168 8.97 14.59 -4.32
CA HIS A 168 7.54 14.77 -4.32
C HIS A 168 7.19 15.99 -5.19
N THR A 169 6.51 15.77 -6.31
CA THR A 169 6.04 16.83 -7.23
C THR A 169 4.52 16.89 -7.22
N VAL A 170 3.93 18.09 -7.21
CA VAL A 170 2.48 18.27 -7.18
C VAL A 170 2.02 19.06 -8.41
N PHE A 171 1.14 18.46 -9.22
CA PHE A 171 0.49 19.11 -10.35
C PHE A 171 -0.84 19.74 -9.90
N ASN A 172 -0.87 21.07 -9.92
CA ASN A 172 -2.03 21.86 -9.48
C ASN A 172 -2.92 22.31 -10.65
N ALA A 173 -2.42 22.24 -11.89
CA ALA A 173 -3.14 22.65 -13.08
C ALA A 173 -3.76 21.47 -13.86
N GLY A 174 -4.87 21.74 -14.56
CA GLY A 174 -5.51 20.80 -15.47
C GLY A 174 -4.73 20.71 -16.77
N ASN A 175 -3.65 19.93 -16.74
CA ASN A 175 -2.74 19.78 -17.88
C ASN A 175 -3.45 19.17 -19.10
N THR A 176 -3.01 19.55 -20.29
CA THR A 176 -3.66 19.13 -21.56
C THR A 176 -2.70 18.52 -22.57
N TYR A 177 -1.46 18.25 -22.18
CA TYR A 177 -0.50 17.63 -23.09
C TYR A 177 -0.94 16.20 -23.46
N SER A 178 -0.60 15.82 -24.69
CA SER A 178 -0.47 14.42 -25.10
C SER A 178 0.99 14.00 -25.02
N GLY A 179 1.25 12.71 -25.17
CA GLY A 179 2.60 12.14 -25.05
C GLY A 179 2.68 11.21 -23.86
N LYS A 180 3.72 11.34 -23.02
CA LYS A 180 3.98 10.41 -21.91
C LYS A 180 4.17 11.09 -20.57
N THR A 181 3.69 10.42 -19.53
CA THR A 181 4.03 10.68 -18.13
C THR A 181 4.72 9.45 -17.56
N LEU A 182 5.99 9.58 -17.19
CA LEU A 182 6.79 8.50 -16.62
C LEU A 182 7.02 8.79 -15.15
N VAL A 183 6.51 7.94 -14.26
CA VAL A 183 6.75 8.01 -12.81
C VAL A 183 7.70 6.87 -12.45
N ASN A 184 8.99 7.18 -12.44
CA ASN A 184 10.05 6.18 -12.27
C ASN A 184 10.38 5.91 -10.80
N ASP A 185 10.39 6.95 -9.96
CA ASP A 185 10.59 6.90 -8.51
C ASP A 185 9.87 8.10 -7.87
N GLY A 186 9.86 8.17 -6.53
CA GLY A 186 9.26 9.23 -5.75
C GLY A 186 7.73 9.27 -5.84
N LEU A 187 7.18 10.46 -5.60
CA LEU A 187 5.75 10.72 -5.52
C LEU A 187 5.34 11.82 -6.50
N LEU A 188 4.52 11.48 -7.50
CA LEU A 188 3.83 12.47 -8.32
C LEU A 188 2.38 12.58 -7.85
N THR A 189 2.01 13.74 -7.33
CA THR A 189 0.64 14.02 -6.86
C THR A 189 -0.12 14.84 -7.89
N ILE A 190 -1.33 14.39 -8.21
CA ILE A 190 -2.29 15.10 -9.04
C ILE A 190 -3.33 15.75 -8.13
N ALA A 191 -3.12 17.04 -7.82
CA ALA A 191 -4.00 17.83 -6.95
C ALA A 191 -5.08 18.61 -7.73
N SER A 192 -4.96 18.70 -9.06
CA SER A 192 -5.87 19.47 -9.90
C SER A 192 -7.19 18.74 -10.18
N HIS A 193 -8.31 19.45 -9.96
CA HIS A 193 -9.65 19.00 -10.32
C HIS A 193 -10.40 20.12 -11.05
N THR A 194 -10.53 19.98 -12.36
CA THR A 194 -11.47 20.82 -13.11
C THR A 194 -12.89 20.35 -12.82
N ALA A 195 -13.87 21.25 -12.91
CA ALA A 195 -15.29 20.91 -12.76
C ALA A 195 -15.77 19.87 -13.79
N ASP A 196 -14.99 19.64 -14.85
CA ASP A 196 -15.29 18.78 -15.99
C ASP A 196 -14.67 17.37 -15.89
N GLY A 197 -13.99 17.04 -14.79
CA GLY A 197 -13.38 15.70 -14.59
C GLY A 197 -12.15 15.44 -15.46
N VAL A 198 -11.48 16.48 -15.96
CA VAL A 198 -10.27 16.36 -16.78
C VAL A 198 -9.06 16.03 -15.89
N THR A 199 -8.25 15.10 -16.38
CA THR A 199 -7.06 14.54 -15.74
C THR A 199 -5.96 15.60 -15.61
N GLY A 200 -5.32 15.69 -14.44
CA GLY A 200 -4.15 16.58 -14.26
C GLY A 200 -2.90 16.15 -15.04
N MET A 201 -3.03 15.19 -15.98
CA MET A 201 -1.96 14.69 -16.85
C MET A 201 -2.35 14.72 -18.34
N GLY A 202 -3.43 15.42 -18.69
CA GLY A 202 -3.93 15.48 -20.06
C GLY A 202 -4.26 14.10 -20.63
N SER A 203 -4.03 13.93 -21.94
CA SER A 203 -4.29 12.66 -22.64
C SER A 203 -3.06 11.74 -22.73
N SER A 204 -2.05 11.99 -21.91
CA SER A 204 -0.79 11.24 -21.93
C SER A 204 -0.96 9.74 -21.63
N GLU A 205 -0.07 8.92 -22.18
CA GLU A 205 0.17 7.56 -21.69
C GLU A 205 0.95 7.65 -20.36
N VAL A 206 0.45 7.01 -19.31
CA VAL A 206 1.03 7.04 -17.98
C VAL A 206 1.71 5.70 -17.70
N THR A 207 2.99 5.73 -17.34
CA THR A 207 3.73 4.55 -16.87
C THR A 207 4.22 4.81 -15.46
N ILE A 208 3.83 3.95 -14.52
CA ILE A 208 4.30 3.98 -13.13
C ILE A 208 5.25 2.79 -12.96
N ALA A 209 6.56 3.04 -12.94
CA ALA A 209 7.53 2.01 -12.64
C ALA A 209 7.66 1.82 -11.12
N SER A 210 7.99 0.62 -10.66
CA SER A 210 8.43 0.40 -9.29
C SER A 210 9.84 0.99 -9.09
N PRO A 211 10.08 1.82 -8.04
CA PRO A 211 9.25 2.06 -6.87
C PRO A 211 8.36 3.32 -6.91
N GLY A 212 8.25 4.00 -8.06
CA GLY A 212 7.44 5.20 -8.26
C GLY A 212 5.98 5.08 -7.79
N THR A 213 5.44 6.23 -7.38
CA THR A 213 4.06 6.38 -6.88
C THR A 213 3.34 7.53 -7.57
N LEU A 214 2.20 7.24 -8.19
CA LEU A 214 1.23 8.24 -8.64
C LEU A 214 0.15 8.38 -7.58
N ASP A 215 -0.16 9.60 -7.17
CA ASP A 215 -1.15 9.89 -6.13
C ASP A 215 -2.23 10.82 -6.65
N ILE A 216 -3.48 10.37 -6.61
CA ILE A 216 -4.64 11.09 -7.11
C ILE A 216 -5.41 11.60 -5.88
N LEU A 217 -5.34 12.91 -5.65
CA LEU A 217 -5.95 13.54 -4.47
C LEU A 217 -7.08 14.48 -4.88
N ALA A 218 -8.34 14.05 -4.75
CA ALA A 218 -9.54 14.79 -5.22
C ALA A 218 -10.17 15.77 -4.23
N SER A 219 -9.39 16.73 -3.74
CA SER A 219 -9.81 17.65 -2.67
C SER A 219 -10.65 18.86 -3.11
N THR A 220 -10.77 19.16 -4.42
CA THR A 220 -11.31 20.46 -4.89
C THR A 220 -12.43 20.43 -5.94
N ASN A 221 -12.82 19.28 -6.49
CA ASN A 221 -14.02 19.20 -7.35
C ASN A 221 -15.30 19.33 -6.50
N SER A 222 -16.22 20.19 -6.92
CA SER A 222 -17.54 20.27 -6.26
C SER A 222 -18.39 19.00 -6.44
N ALA A 223 -18.05 18.15 -7.42
CA ALA A 223 -18.66 16.83 -7.63
C ALA A 223 -17.99 15.70 -6.82
N GLY A 224 -16.70 15.82 -6.49
CA GLY A 224 -15.95 14.82 -5.73
C GLY A 224 -15.45 13.60 -6.53
N ASP A 225 -16.12 13.20 -7.61
CA ASP A 225 -15.77 12.02 -8.42
C ASP A 225 -14.53 12.23 -9.32
N TYR A 226 -13.78 11.14 -9.55
CA TYR A 226 -12.62 11.12 -10.43
C TYR A 226 -12.64 9.90 -11.36
N THR A 227 -12.38 10.11 -12.66
CA THR A 227 -12.21 9.02 -13.62
C THR A 227 -10.89 9.16 -14.35
N LEU A 228 -10.04 8.14 -14.24
CA LEU A 228 -8.77 8.09 -14.96
C LEU A 228 -9.02 7.74 -16.43
N THR A 229 -8.67 8.68 -17.33
CA THR A 229 -8.86 8.54 -18.78
C THR A 229 -7.56 8.21 -19.53
N ASN A 230 -6.44 8.18 -18.82
CA ASN A 230 -5.12 7.89 -19.38
C ASN A 230 -4.92 6.39 -19.57
N ALA A 231 -4.26 6.00 -20.66
CA ALA A 231 -3.67 4.67 -20.79
C ALA A 231 -2.66 4.46 -19.65
N LEU A 232 -2.78 3.35 -18.91
CA LEU A 232 -2.00 3.11 -17.70
C LEU A 232 -1.18 1.83 -17.82
N LYS A 233 0.10 1.93 -17.46
CA LYS A 233 1.09 0.85 -17.54
C LYS A 233 2.00 0.83 -16.32
N GLY A 234 2.74 -0.26 -16.19
CA GLY A 234 3.80 -0.42 -15.21
C GLY A 234 3.36 -1.15 -13.94
N ASP A 235 4.31 -1.27 -13.02
CA ASP A 235 4.24 -2.12 -11.83
C ASP A 235 4.37 -1.34 -10.51
N GLY A 236 4.39 -0.01 -10.57
CA GLY A 236 4.43 0.87 -9.40
C GLY A 236 3.09 1.03 -8.68
N LEU A 237 3.02 2.02 -7.77
CA LEU A 237 1.83 2.27 -6.94
C LEU A 237 0.98 3.41 -7.51
N MET A 238 -0.31 3.17 -7.68
CA MET A 238 -1.31 4.22 -7.84
C MET A 238 -2.12 4.34 -6.54
N ARG A 239 -2.08 5.50 -5.90
CA ARG A 239 -2.91 5.83 -4.73
C ARG A 239 -4.05 6.74 -5.15
N VAL A 240 -5.21 6.50 -4.57
CA VAL A 240 -6.40 7.32 -4.75
C VAL A 240 -6.96 7.66 -3.39
N GLN A 241 -7.11 8.96 -3.13
CA GLN A 241 -7.83 9.47 -1.99
C GLN A 241 -8.72 10.62 -2.46
N LEU A 242 -10.04 10.42 -2.45
CA LEU A 242 -10.98 11.46 -2.87
C LEU A 242 -11.40 12.33 -1.68
N SER A 243 -12.26 13.32 -1.94
CA SER A 243 -12.70 14.27 -0.91
C SER A 243 -13.56 13.65 0.20
N SER A 244 -14.22 12.51 -0.09
CA SER A 244 -15.03 11.76 0.87
C SER A 244 -15.33 10.36 0.37
N TYR A 245 -15.66 9.45 1.31
CA TYR A 245 -15.96 8.04 1.05
C TYR A 245 -17.11 7.78 0.05
N ASP A 246 -17.96 8.78 -0.22
CA ASP A 246 -19.10 8.67 -1.13
C ASP A 246 -18.76 9.04 -2.59
N LYS A 247 -17.50 9.39 -2.88
CA LYS A 247 -17.05 9.80 -4.22
C LYS A 247 -16.52 8.67 -5.03
N MET A 248 -16.84 8.65 -6.31
CA MET A 248 -16.49 7.55 -7.19
C MET A 248 -15.11 7.73 -7.80
N PHE A 249 -14.27 6.71 -7.67
CA PHE A 249 -13.13 6.51 -8.55
C PHE A 249 -13.49 5.53 -9.67
N GLY A 250 -12.94 5.73 -10.86
CA GLY A 250 -13.10 4.79 -11.97
C GLY A 250 -12.03 4.90 -13.04
N PHE A 251 -11.96 3.88 -13.88
CA PHE A 251 -11.17 3.82 -15.10
C PHE A 251 -12.09 3.90 -16.32
N THR A 252 -11.54 4.37 -17.43
CA THR A 252 -12.19 4.27 -18.73
C THR A 252 -11.57 3.16 -19.57
N HIS A 253 -12.23 2.81 -20.66
CA HIS A 253 -11.67 1.91 -21.67
C HIS A 253 -10.26 2.31 -22.15
N ALA A 254 -9.94 3.60 -22.19
CA ALA A 254 -8.63 4.09 -22.63
C ALA A 254 -7.50 3.67 -21.69
N THR A 255 -7.80 3.35 -20.42
CA THR A 255 -6.82 2.85 -19.45
C THR A 255 -6.15 1.56 -19.90
N GLY A 256 -6.88 0.69 -20.61
CA GLY A 256 -6.35 -0.59 -21.08
C GLY A 256 -6.17 -1.60 -19.96
N THR A 257 -5.27 -2.57 -20.15
CA THR A 257 -5.09 -3.74 -19.26
C THR A 257 -3.62 -3.96 -18.85
N GLU A 258 -2.73 -3.03 -19.21
CA GLU A 258 -1.27 -3.19 -19.06
C GLU A 258 -0.74 -2.79 -17.67
N PHE A 259 -1.56 -2.19 -16.82
CA PHE A 259 -1.19 -1.91 -15.44
C PHE A 259 -1.11 -3.21 -14.63
N ALA A 260 0.02 -3.43 -13.97
CA ALA A 260 0.30 -4.63 -13.19
C ALA A 260 0.75 -4.33 -11.75
N GLY A 261 0.71 -3.05 -11.36
CA GLY A 261 1.09 -2.56 -10.04
C GLY A 261 0.00 -2.73 -8.99
N VAL A 262 -0.07 -1.78 -8.06
CA VAL A 262 -1.10 -1.75 -7.01
C VAL A 262 -1.97 -0.51 -7.17
N ALA A 263 -3.29 -0.70 -7.19
CA ALA A 263 -4.28 0.36 -7.07
C ALA A 263 -4.77 0.39 -5.61
N GLN A 264 -4.29 1.36 -4.84
CA GLN A 264 -4.66 1.57 -3.43
C GLN A 264 -5.75 2.63 -3.36
N LEU A 265 -6.94 2.22 -2.95
CA LEU A 265 -8.12 3.09 -2.90
C LEU A 265 -8.48 3.40 -1.45
N LYS A 266 -8.65 4.68 -1.14
CA LYS A 266 -9.05 5.22 0.15
C LYS A 266 -10.10 6.33 -0.06
N ASP A 267 -10.96 6.57 0.93
CA ASP A 267 -11.97 7.65 0.92
C ASP A 267 -12.69 7.73 -0.44
N SER A 268 -13.22 6.61 -0.92
CA SER A 268 -13.85 6.50 -2.25
C SER A 268 -14.82 5.33 -2.35
N THR A 269 -15.64 5.36 -3.39
CA THR A 269 -16.39 4.22 -3.90
C THR A 269 -15.77 3.74 -5.20
N PHE A 270 -15.81 2.43 -5.41
CA PHE A 270 -15.33 1.79 -6.63
C PHE A 270 -16.31 0.69 -7.05
N THR A 271 -16.68 0.65 -8.32
CA THR A 271 -17.53 -0.44 -8.83
C THR A 271 -16.68 -1.37 -9.69
N LEU A 272 -16.52 -2.61 -9.25
CA LEU A 272 -15.76 -3.62 -9.98
C LEU A 272 -16.65 -4.24 -11.06
N GLU A 273 -16.61 -3.63 -12.26
CA GLU A 273 -17.22 -4.11 -13.49
C GLU A 273 -16.50 -3.54 -14.73
N ARG A 274 -16.64 -4.20 -15.90
CA ARG A 274 -16.23 -3.68 -17.22
C ARG A 274 -14.80 -3.12 -17.23
N ASP A 275 -14.64 -1.84 -17.56
CA ASP A 275 -13.34 -1.16 -17.71
C ASP A 275 -12.55 -1.15 -16.40
N ASN A 276 -13.23 -1.09 -15.24
CA ASN A 276 -12.58 -1.16 -13.94
C ASN A 276 -11.94 -2.53 -13.69
N THR A 277 -12.63 -3.61 -14.07
CA THR A 277 -12.09 -4.97 -14.00
C THR A 277 -10.98 -5.17 -15.03
N ALA A 278 -11.15 -4.65 -16.24
CA ALA A 278 -10.13 -4.73 -17.30
C ALA A 278 -8.82 -4.02 -16.90
N ALA A 279 -8.91 -2.82 -16.33
CA ALA A 279 -7.74 -2.07 -15.85
C ALA A 279 -6.94 -2.81 -14.77
N LEU A 280 -7.60 -3.68 -14.00
CA LEU A 280 -7.01 -4.40 -12.88
C LEU A 280 -6.66 -5.85 -13.19
N THR A 281 -6.77 -6.31 -14.44
CA THR A 281 -6.55 -7.71 -14.84
C THR A 281 -5.20 -8.28 -14.37
N HIS A 282 -4.16 -7.44 -14.26
CA HIS A 282 -2.83 -7.86 -13.79
C HIS A 282 -2.38 -7.14 -12.50
N ALA A 283 -3.25 -6.32 -11.90
CA ALA A 283 -2.92 -5.45 -10.79
C ALA A 283 -3.54 -5.95 -9.47
N MET A 284 -2.95 -5.53 -8.36
CA MET A 284 -3.54 -5.70 -7.02
C MET A 284 -4.51 -4.55 -6.76
N LEU A 285 -5.75 -4.87 -6.41
CA LEU A 285 -6.68 -3.93 -5.78
C LEU A 285 -6.47 -3.97 -4.27
N GLN A 286 -6.01 -2.87 -3.67
CA GLN A 286 -5.95 -2.72 -2.22
C GLN A 286 -7.07 -1.80 -1.75
N SER A 287 -7.98 -2.33 -0.93
CA SER A 287 -9.11 -1.60 -0.36
C SER A 287 -8.78 -1.10 1.04
N ASP A 288 -8.40 0.17 1.15
CA ASP A 288 -8.07 0.80 2.43
C ASP A 288 -9.32 1.28 3.18
N SER A 289 -9.15 1.67 4.44
CA SER A 289 -10.18 2.30 5.28
C SER A 289 -10.99 3.35 4.51
N GLU A 290 -12.31 3.36 4.70
CA GLU A 290 -13.24 4.30 4.04
C GLU A 290 -13.33 4.16 2.51
N ASN A 291 -12.72 3.13 1.90
CA ASN A 291 -13.05 2.72 0.55
C ASN A 291 -14.20 1.70 0.55
N THR A 292 -15.16 1.85 -0.35
CA THR A 292 -16.24 0.88 -0.59
C THR A 292 -16.19 0.36 -2.02
N THR A 293 -15.88 -0.92 -2.18
CA THR A 293 -15.87 -1.60 -3.49
C THR A 293 -17.13 -2.45 -3.67
N SER A 294 -17.96 -2.13 -4.65
CA SER A 294 -19.12 -2.94 -5.04
C SER A 294 -18.76 -3.90 -6.16
N VAL A 295 -19.01 -5.19 -5.97
CA VAL A 295 -18.80 -6.24 -6.96
C VAL A 295 -20.09 -6.47 -7.73
N LYS A 296 -20.07 -6.26 -9.04
CA LYS A 296 -21.25 -6.50 -9.90
C LYS A 296 -21.32 -7.93 -10.37
N VAL A 297 -22.52 -8.32 -10.82
CA VAL A 297 -22.84 -9.65 -11.36
C VAL A 297 -21.83 -10.08 -12.42
N GLY A 298 -21.45 -11.35 -12.36
CA GLY A 298 -20.44 -11.97 -13.20
C GLY A 298 -19.08 -12.08 -12.51
N GLU A 299 -18.17 -12.80 -13.18
CA GLU A 299 -16.79 -12.93 -12.73
C GLU A 299 -16.03 -11.62 -12.94
N GLN A 300 -15.41 -11.11 -11.87
CA GLN A 300 -14.47 -10.01 -11.93
C GLN A 300 -13.04 -10.54 -11.78
N SER A 301 -12.36 -10.79 -12.90
CA SER A 301 -10.98 -11.31 -12.90
C SER A 301 -9.97 -10.17 -12.78
N ILE A 302 -9.24 -10.10 -11.66
CA ILE A 302 -8.17 -9.12 -11.40
C ILE A 302 -6.90 -9.84 -10.93
N GLY A 303 -5.76 -9.15 -10.90
CA GLY A 303 -4.49 -9.77 -10.50
C GLY A 303 -4.47 -10.19 -9.03
N GLY A 304 -4.88 -9.30 -8.13
CA GLY A 304 -4.93 -9.56 -6.69
C GLY A 304 -5.95 -8.70 -5.97
N LEU A 305 -6.31 -9.12 -4.76
CA LEU A 305 -7.13 -8.35 -3.83
C LEU A 305 -6.48 -8.34 -2.45
N ALA A 306 -6.32 -7.16 -1.86
CA ALA A 306 -5.84 -6.98 -0.50
C ALA A 306 -6.82 -6.11 0.32
N MET A 307 -7.17 -6.59 1.51
CA MET A 307 -8.02 -5.86 2.45
C MET A 307 -7.17 -5.07 3.45
N ASN A 308 -7.50 -3.81 3.67
CA ASN A 308 -6.81 -2.91 4.60
C ASN A 308 -7.77 -1.95 5.31
N GLY A 309 -8.87 -2.49 5.83
CA GLY A 309 -9.93 -1.77 6.53
C GLY A 309 -11.06 -1.27 5.64
N GLY A 310 -11.00 -1.50 4.32
CA GLY A 310 -12.08 -1.13 3.39
C GLY A 310 -13.26 -2.08 3.43
N THR A 311 -14.27 -1.76 2.63
CA THR A 311 -15.55 -2.47 2.55
C THR A 311 -15.73 -3.11 1.18
N LEU A 312 -16.13 -4.38 1.13
CA LEU A 312 -16.58 -5.06 -0.09
C LEU A 312 -18.09 -5.30 -0.03
N ILE A 313 -18.79 -5.04 -1.12
CA ILE A 313 -20.23 -5.31 -1.24
C ILE A 313 -20.44 -6.34 -2.35
N PHE A 314 -21.06 -7.46 -1.99
CA PHE A 314 -21.52 -8.48 -2.92
C PHE A 314 -23.05 -8.48 -2.94
N ASP A 315 -23.63 -8.24 -4.11
CA ASP A 315 -25.07 -8.36 -4.34
C ASP A 315 -25.45 -9.84 -4.49
N THR A 316 -25.46 -10.57 -3.36
CA THR A 316 -25.75 -12.02 -3.31
C THR A 316 -26.62 -12.36 -2.12
N ASP A 317 -27.61 -13.23 -2.36
CA ASP A 317 -28.49 -13.79 -1.34
C ASP A 317 -27.89 -15.05 -0.69
N ILE A 318 -27.98 -15.17 0.63
CA ILE A 318 -27.63 -16.39 1.38
C ILE A 318 -28.91 -17.01 1.99
N PRO A 319 -29.10 -18.36 2.03
CA PRO A 319 -28.21 -19.45 1.63
C PRO A 319 -28.75 -20.10 0.33
N ALA A 320 -28.61 -19.44 -0.82
CA ALA A 320 -29.21 -19.94 -2.06
C ALA A 320 -28.21 -20.55 -3.05
N ALA A 321 -26.91 -20.22 -2.96
CA ALA A 321 -25.91 -20.60 -3.96
C ALA A 321 -24.57 -21.04 -3.35
N THR A 322 -23.81 -21.88 -4.05
CA THR A 322 -22.42 -22.23 -3.66
C THR A 322 -21.40 -21.18 -4.12
N LEU A 323 -21.80 -20.28 -5.02
CA LEU A 323 -21.00 -19.19 -5.59
C LEU A 323 -21.90 -17.95 -5.71
N ALA A 324 -21.38 -16.78 -5.37
CA ALA A 324 -22.11 -15.52 -5.48
C ALA A 324 -22.40 -15.15 -6.95
N GLU A 325 -23.50 -14.44 -7.21
CA GLU A 325 -23.86 -14.01 -8.57
C GLU A 325 -22.82 -13.05 -9.17
N GLY A 326 -22.24 -12.18 -8.35
CA GLY A 326 -21.00 -11.46 -8.63
C GLY A 326 -19.89 -11.98 -7.73
N TYR A 327 -18.75 -12.36 -8.29
CA TYR A 327 -17.60 -12.85 -7.53
C TYR A 327 -16.29 -12.35 -8.13
N ILE A 328 -15.23 -12.32 -7.32
CA ILE A 328 -13.90 -11.91 -7.76
C ILE A 328 -13.05 -13.15 -7.99
N SER A 329 -12.29 -13.20 -9.09
CA SER A 329 -11.25 -14.20 -9.31
C SER A 329 -9.88 -13.53 -9.31
N VAL A 330 -8.97 -13.99 -8.45
CA VAL A 330 -7.63 -13.42 -8.27
C VAL A 330 -6.54 -14.49 -8.25
N ASP A 331 -5.30 -14.09 -8.52
CA ASP A 331 -4.15 -14.95 -8.23
C ASP A 331 -3.84 -14.93 -6.72
N THR A 332 -3.85 -13.75 -6.12
CA THR A 332 -3.53 -13.55 -4.69
C THR A 332 -4.65 -12.80 -3.96
N LEU A 333 -5.14 -13.39 -2.86
CA LEU A 333 -6.01 -12.75 -1.88
C LEU A 333 -5.23 -12.52 -0.58
N VAL A 334 -5.25 -11.29 -0.06
CA VAL A 334 -4.66 -10.91 1.22
C VAL A 334 -5.75 -10.44 2.17
N VAL A 335 -6.03 -11.22 3.19
CA VAL A 335 -7.04 -10.97 4.24
C VAL A 335 -6.45 -11.42 5.57
N GLY A 336 -6.34 -10.56 6.57
CA GLY A 336 -5.53 -10.79 7.77
C GLY A 336 -4.26 -9.95 7.82
N ALA A 337 -3.92 -9.47 9.01
CA ALA A 337 -2.86 -8.50 9.23
C ALA A 337 -1.49 -9.05 8.84
N GLY A 338 -0.70 -8.24 8.14
CA GLY A 338 0.69 -8.55 7.81
C GLY A 338 1.21 -7.84 6.57
N ASP A 339 2.39 -8.29 6.15
CA ASP A 339 3.08 -7.78 4.96
C ASP A 339 2.84 -8.70 3.76
N TYR A 340 2.69 -8.11 2.57
CA TYR A 340 2.73 -8.83 1.30
C TYR A 340 3.63 -8.14 0.29
N THR A 341 4.25 -8.94 -0.59
CA THR A 341 5.08 -8.41 -1.68
C THR A 341 4.32 -8.53 -3.00
N TRP A 342 4.21 -7.43 -3.73
CA TRP A 342 3.67 -7.40 -5.09
C TRP A 342 4.66 -6.71 -6.03
N LYS A 343 5.02 -7.39 -7.13
CA LYS A 343 6.00 -6.90 -8.13
C LYS A 343 7.30 -6.33 -7.51
N GLY A 344 7.77 -6.95 -6.43
CA GLY A 344 9.02 -6.57 -5.75
C GLY A 344 8.91 -5.40 -4.76
N ARG A 345 7.72 -4.82 -4.57
CA ARG A 345 7.44 -3.82 -3.52
C ARG A 345 6.68 -4.48 -2.37
N ASN A 346 7.05 -4.13 -1.14
CA ASN A 346 6.38 -4.61 0.07
C ASN A 346 5.27 -3.63 0.47
N TYR A 347 4.15 -4.19 0.91
CA TYR A 347 2.97 -3.48 1.36
C TYR A 347 2.57 -4.04 2.71
N GLN A 348 2.14 -3.17 3.62
CA GLN A 348 1.62 -3.56 4.92
C GLN A 348 0.12 -3.33 4.93
N VAL A 349 -0.63 -4.31 5.41
CA VAL A 349 -2.07 -4.20 5.59
C VAL A 349 -2.46 -4.66 6.97
N ASN A 350 -3.46 -4.01 7.56
CA ASN A 350 -4.09 -4.51 8.78
C ASN A 350 -4.94 -5.77 8.50
N GLY A 351 -5.24 -6.06 7.23
CA GLY A 351 -6.00 -7.22 6.80
C GLY A 351 -7.42 -7.33 7.35
N THR A 352 -7.94 -6.27 7.97
CA THR A 352 -9.32 -6.20 8.43
C THR A 352 -10.18 -5.54 7.36
N GLY A 353 -11.49 -5.49 7.58
CA GLY A 353 -12.43 -4.86 6.68
C GLY A 353 -13.80 -5.49 6.80
N ASP A 354 -14.75 -4.89 6.10
CA ASP A 354 -16.14 -5.31 6.11
C ASP A 354 -16.49 -6.00 4.79
N VAL A 355 -17.32 -7.05 4.87
CA VAL A 355 -17.95 -7.68 3.70
C VAL A 355 -19.45 -7.64 3.89
N LEU A 356 -20.14 -6.97 2.97
CA LEU A 356 -21.59 -6.80 2.99
C LEU A 356 -22.22 -7.74 1.96
N ILE A 357 -23.30 -8.38 2.38
CA ILE A 357 -24.13 -9.32 1.61
C ILE A 357 -25.61 -9.14 1.99
N ASP A 358 -26.54 -9.65 1.19
CA ASP A 358 -27.95 -9.70 1.59
C ASP A 358 -28.18 -10.90 2.53
N VAL A 359 -28.54 -10.59 3.78
CA VAL A 359 -28.87 -11.56 4.83
C VAL A 359 -30.33 -11.37 5.25
N PRO A 360 -31.25 -12.29 4.92
CA PRO A 360 -32.66 -12.15 5.27
C PRO A 360 -32.89 -12.12 6.80
N LYS A 361 -33.75 -11.19 7.26
CA LYS A 361 -34.19 -11.04 8.67
C LYS A 361 -35.65 -11.51 8.84
N PRO A 362 -36.02 -12.25 9.91
CA PRO A 362 -35.13 -12.89 10.89
C PRO A 362 -34.34 -14.00 10.21
N TRP A 363 -33.03 -14.04 10.46
CA TRP A 363 -32.21 -15.13 9.93
C TRP A 363 -32.63 -16.43 10.62
N ASN A 364 -33.08 -17.40 9.85
CA ASN A 364 -33.53 -18.70 10.35
C ASN A 364 -32.87 -19.75 9.45
N ASP A 365 -31.81 -20.38 9.93
CA ASP A 365 -31.07 -21.37 9.15
C ASP A 365 -31.99 -22.58 8.85
N PRO A 366 -32.38 -22.82 7.57
CA PRO A 366 -33.18 -23.99 7.22
C PRO A 366 -32.41 -25.32 7.35
N MET A 367 -31.10 -25.28 7.62
CA MET A 367 -30.20 -26.42 7.82
C MET A 367 -29.75 -26.63 9.28
N ALA A 368 -30.22 -25.82 10.23
CA ALA A 368 -29.80 -25.83 11.62
C ALA A 368 -30.31 -27.04 12.41
N ASN A 369 -29.71 -28.21 12.17
CA ASN A 369 -29.47 -29.12 13.28
C ASN A 369 -28.58 -28.38 14.30
N ASN A 370 -28.72 -28.70 15.59
CA ASN A 370 -27.78 -28.17 16.59
C ASN A 370 -26.33 -28.45 16.13
N PRO A 371 -25.39 -27.51 16.31
CA PRO A 371 -23.98 -27.75 16.05
C PRO A 371 -23.57 -29.11 16.61
N LEU A 372 -22.86 -29.92 15.82
CA LEU A 372 -22.47 -31.26 16.20
C LEU A 372 -21.42 -31.18 17.32
N THR A 373 -21.86 -31.06 18.57
CA THR A 373 -20.99 -30.96 19.75
C THR A 373 -20.15 -32.21 20.03
N THR A 374 -20.25 -33.22 19.16
CA THR A 374 -19.40 -34.42 19.15
C THR A 374 -18.12 -34.24 18.33
N LEU A 375 -18.03 -33.22 17.48
CA LEU A 375 -16.83 -32.91 16.71
C LEU A 375 -15.75 -32.29 17.61
N ASN A 376 -14.51 -32.28 17.12
CA ASN A 376 -13.46 -31.52 17.77
C ASN A 376 -13.73 -30.02 17.58
N LEU A 377 -13.35 -29.20 18.57
CA LEU A 377 -13.62 -27.76 18.53
C LEU A 377 -12.97 -27.05 17.31
N LEU A 378 -11.81 -27.51 16.84
CA LEU A 378 -11.12 -27.00 15.63
C LEU A 378 -11.81 -27.43 14.33
N GLU A 379 -12.85 -28.26 14.39
CA GLU A 379 -13.65 -28.63 13.21
C GLU A 379 -14.97 -27.83 13.17
N HIS A 380 -15.26 -27.05 14.20
CA HIS A 380 -16.51 -26.30 14.31
C HIS A 380 -16.49 -24.98 13.52
N ASP A 381 -15.32 -24.41 13.29
CA ASP A 381 -15.14 -23.15 12.54
C ASP A 381 -14.99 -23.39 11.03
N ASP A 382 -14.64 -24.61 10.63
CA ASP A 382 -14.51 -25.09 9.24
C ASP A 382 -15.76 -25.81 8.68
N SER A 383 -16.84 -25.90 9.46
CA SER A 383 -18.03 -26.67 9.06
C SER A 383 -18.90 -25.93 8.01
N HIS A 384 -19.57 -26.68 7.14
CA HIS A 384 -20.60 -26.21 6.21
C HIS A 384 -20.16 -25.08 5.26
N VAL A 385 -19.38 -25.45 4.23
CA VAL A 385 -19.01 -24.54 3.12
C VAL A 385 -20.27 -23.96 2.48
N GLY A 386 -20.42 -22.63 2.54
CA GLY A 386 -21.52 -21.86 1.99
C GLY A 386 -21.16 -21.18 0.66
N VAL A 387 -21.25 -19.85 0.60
CA VAL A 387 -21.15 -19.08 -0.66
C VAL A 387 -19.70 -18.61 -0.88
N GLN A 388 -19.09 -18.97 -2.02
CA GLN A 388 -17.79 -18.41 -2.42
C GLN A 388 -17.98 -16.97 -2.94
N LEU A 389 -17.24 -16.01 -2.36
CA LEU A 389 -17.24 -14.59 -2.75
C LEU A 389 -16.02 -14.22 -3.60
N VAL A 390 -14.86 -14.80 -3.23
CA VAL A 390 -13.60 -14.61 -3.94
C VAL A 390 -13.00 -15.97 -4.20
N LYS A 391 -12.54 -16.20 -5.43
CA LYS A 391 -11.69 -17.32 -5.82
C LYS A 391 -10.24 -16.84 -5.92
N ALA A 392 -9.31 -17.55 -5.30
CA ALA A 392 -7.91 -17.20 -5.23
C ALA A 392 -7.01 -18.44 -5.41
N GLN A 393 -5.86 -18.28 -6.07
CA GLN A 393 -4.85 -19.34 -6.13
C GLN A 393 -3.97 -19.36 -4.87
N THR A 394 -3.67 -18.18 -4.34
CA THR A 394 -2.90 -17.96 -3.12
C THR A 394 -3.74 -17.13 -2.15
N VAL A 395 -3.80 -17.56 -0.90
CA VAL A 395 -4.44 -16.82 0.19
C VAL A 395 -3.39 -16.53 1.26
N ILE A 396 -3.29 -15.27 1.67
CA ILE A 396 -2.44 -14.80 2.75
C ILE A 396 -3.35 -14.31 3.88
N GLY A 397 -3.15 -14.86 5.08
CA GLY A 397 -3.95 -14.63 6.28
C GLY A 397 -5.27 -15.40 6.30
N SER A 398 -6.25 -14.92 7.08
CA SER A 398 -7.53 -15.58 7.34
C SER A 398 -8.75 -14.67 7.16
N GLY A 399 -9.77 -15.18 6.49
CA GLY A 399 -11.08 -14.53 6.36
C GLY A 399 -11.77 -14.28 7.72
N GLY A 400 -11.37 -14.99 8.77
CA GLY A 400 -11.86 -14.75 10.13
C GLY A 400 -11.51 -13.38 10.70
N SER A 401 -10.55 -12.67 10.09
CA SER A 401 -10.17 -11.29 10.47
C SER A 401 -11.09 -10.21 9.87
N LEU A 402 -12.02 -10.60 9.00
CA LEU A 402 -13.01 -9.71 8.38
C LEU A 402 -14.35 -9.79 9.12
N THR A 403 -15.10 -8.70 9.06
CA THR A 403 -16.44 -8.62 9.65
C THR A 403 -17.51 -8.81 8.58
N LEU A 404 -18.43 -9.73 8.82
CA LEU A 404 -19.59 -9.94 7.97
C LEU A 404 -20.71 -8.98 8.39
N ARG A 405 -21.25 -8.22 7.43
CA ARG A 405 -22.35 -7.28 7.63
C ARG A 405 -23.48 -7.53 6.65
N ASP A 406 -24.68 -7.07 7.00
CA ASP A 406 -25.78 -6.99 6.04
C ASP A 406 -25.64 -5.75 5.14
N LEU A 407 -26.50 -5.64 4.11
CA LEU A 407 -26.52 -4.49 3.21
C LEU A 407 -26.91 -3.15 3.88
N GLN A 408 -27.36 -3.16 5.13
CA GLN A 408 -27.59 -1.94 5.91
C GLN A 408 -26.34 -1.51 6.70
N GLY A 409 -25.30 -2.35 6.73
CA GLY A 409 -24.05 -2.13 7.46
C GLY A 409 -24.09 -2.64 8.90
N ASP A 410 -25.17 -3.31 9.33
CA ASP A 410 -25.22 -3.93 10.65
C ASP A 410 -24.39 -5.22 10.63
N GLU A 411 -23.69 -5.51 11.73
CA GLU A 411 -22.97 -6.78 11.85
C GLU A 411 -23.94 -7.96 11.88
N VAL A 412 -23.58 -9.04 11.19
CA VAL A 412 -24.34 -10.28 11.24
C VAL A 412 -24.07 -10.97 12.57
N GLU A 413 -25.05 -10.86 13.48
CA GLU A 413 -25.01 -11.45 14.81
C GLU A 413 -24.94 -12.97 14.81
N ALA A 414 -24.50 -13.54 15.93
CA ALA A 414 -24.55 -14.98 16.14
C ALA A 414 -26.01 -15.45 16.23
N ASP A 415 -26.29 -16.61 15.63
CA ASP A 415 -27.59 -17.27 15.71
C ASP A 415 -27.75 -18.02 17.05
N LYS A 416 -26.69 -18.68 17.52
CA LYS A 416 -26.71 -19.51 18.74
C LYS A 416 -25.47 -19.33 19.59
N THR A 417 -25.64 -19.37 20.90
CA THR A 417 -24.54 -19.49 21.88
C THR A 417 -24.63 -20.84 22.58
N LEU A 418 -23.51 -21.57 22.62
CA LEU A 418 -23.41 -22.88 23.26
C LEU A 418 -22.26 -22.93 24.27
N HIS A 419 -22.52 -23.58 25.41
CA HIS A 419 -21.48 -23.89 26.38
C HIS A 419 -20.41 -24.83 25.80
N ILE A 420 -19.15 -24.44 25.94
CA ILE A 420 -18.00 -25.28 25.63
C ILE A 420 -17.52 -25.91 26.93
N ALA A 421 -17.76 -27.22 27.07
CA ALA A 421 -17.37 -27.99 28.25
C ALA A 421 -16.20 -28.92 27.98
N GLN A 422 -15.17 -28.87 28.84
CA GLN A 422 -14.03 -29.78 28.80
C GLN A 422 -13.95 -30.54 30.12
N ASN A 423 -13.90 -31.87 30.05
CA ASN A 423 -13.94 -32.77 31.21
C ASN A 423 -15.13 -32.51 32.16
N GLY A 424 -16.27 -32.09 31.62
CA GLY A 424 -17.49 -31.81 32.38
C GLY A 424 -17.59 -30.41 32.99
N THR A 425 -16.58 -29.55 32.81
CA THR A 425 -16.59 -28.14 33.26
C THR A 425 -16.80 -27.22 32.07
N VAL A 426 -17.72 -26.26 32.16
CA VAL A 426 -17.90 -25.21 31.15
C VAL A 426 -16.74 -24.22 31.24
N VAL A 427 -15.92 -24.14 30.21
CA VAL A 427 -14.69 -23.32 30.16
C VAL A 427 -14.85 -22.09 29.28
N ALA A 428 -15.79 -22.08 28.35
CA ALA A 428 -16.06 -20.96 27.45
C ALA A 428 -17.52 -20.99 26.95
N GLU A 429 -17.97 -19.88 26.38
CA GLU A 429 -19.10 -19.84 25.45
C GLU A 429 -18.60 -19.86 24.01
N GLY A 430 -19.32 -20.53 23.12
CA GLY A 430 -19.08 -20.51 21.67
C GLY A 430 -20.27 -19.91 20.95
N ASP A 431 -20.03 -18.88 20.15
CA ASP A 431 -21.03 -18.21 19.33
C ASP A 431 -20.99 -18.77 17.91
N TYR A 432 -22.13 -19.27 17.44
CA TYR A 432 -22.32 -19.90 16.14
C TYR A 432 -23.22 -19.05 15.25
N GLY A 433 -22.83 -18.89 14.00
CA GLY A 433 -23.58 -18.12 13.02
C GLY A 433 -22.83 -18.05 11.71
N PHE A 434 -23.26 -17.14 10.84
CA PHE A 434 -22.49 -16.86 9.64
C PHE A 434 -21.22 -16.09 9.93
N ARG A 435 -20.18 -16.47 9.20
CA ARG A 435 -18.86 -15.87 9.29
C ARG A 435 -18.14 -15.98 7.96
N LEU A 436 -17.08 -15.19 7.86
CA LEU A 436 -16.13 -15.27 6.77
C LEU A 436 -15.02 -16.26 7.11
N THR A 437 -14.65 -17.05 6.12
CA THR A 437 -13.55 -18.02 6.22
C THR A 437 -12.74 -18.03 4.95
N THR A 438 -11.52 -18.53 5.05
CA THR A 438 -10.66 -18.77 3.90
C THR A 438 -10.27 -20.23 3.86
N ALA A 439 -10.26 -20.81 2.67
CA ALA A 439 -9.66 -22.11 2.43
C ALA A 439 -8.28 -21.92 1.77
N PRO A 440 -7.22 -22.57 2.27
CA PRO A 440 -5.88 -22.46 1.66
C PRO A 440 -5.90 -22.80 0.17
N GLY A 441 -5.45 -21.85 -0.65
CA GLY A 441 -5.35 -22.01 -2.11
C GLY A 441 -6.67 -22.06 -2.86
N ASP A 442 -7.71 -21.42 -2.31
CA ASP A 442 -9.05 -21.46 -2.91
C ASP A 442 -9.82 -20.14 -2.84
N GLY A 443 -9.91 -19.47 -1.69
CA GLY A 443 -10.53 -18.13 -1.63
C GLY A 443 -11.26 -17.76 -0.35
N LEU A 444 -12.21 -16.82 -0.46
CA LEU A 444 -13.04 -16.26 0.62
C LEU A 444 -14.48 -16.76 0.52
N TYR A 445 -15.01 -17.20 1.65
CA TYR A 445 -16.32 -17.85 1.76
C TYR A 445 -17.15 -17.27 2.88
N VAL A 446 -18.47 -17.28 2.70
CA VAL A 446 -19.44 -17.16 3.80
C VAL A 446 -19.89 -18.55 4.21
N ASN A 447 -19.57 -18.95 5.44
CA ASN A 447 -19.90 -20.27 6.01
C ASN A 447 -20.69 -20.12 7.30
N TYR A 448 -21.37 -21.18 7.73
CA TYR A 448 -22.01 -21.26 9.04
C TYR A 448 -21.17 -22.12 9.98
N GLY A 449 -20.73 -21.56 11.11
CA GLY A 449 -19.89 -22.28 12.05
C GLY A 449 -19.61 -21.47 13.31
N LEU A 450 -18.61 -21.91 14.07
CA LEU A 450 -18.10 -21.19 15.24
C LEU A 450 -17.49 -19.85 14.79
N LYS A 451 -18.11 -18.74 15.18
CA LYS A 451 -17.68 -17.36 14.90
C LYS A 451 -16.69 -16.87 15.96
N ALA A 452 -17.01 -17.12 17.23
CA ALA A 452 -16.21 -16.66 18.35
C ALA A 452 -16.26 -17.62 19.54
N LEU A 453 -15.21 -17.59 20.35
CA LEU A 453 -15.09 -18.21 21.66
C LEU A 453 -14.89 -17.13 22.71
N ASN A 454 -15.57 -17.25 23.84
CA ASN A 454 -15.36 -16.39 25.00
C ASN A 454 -14.95 -17.23 26.21
N ILE A 455 -13.66 -17.25 26.53
CA ILE A 455 -13.10 -18.06 27.62
C ILE A 455 -13.44 -17.43 28.97
N HIS A 456 -14.08 -18.20 29.84
CA HIS A 456 -14.48 -17.73 31.16
C HIS A 456 -13.27 -17.42 32.06
N GLY A 457 -13.38 -16.34 32.84
CA GLY A 457 -12.36 -15.97 33.80
C GLY A 457 -12.05 -17.10 34.79
N GLY A 458 -10.76 -17.37 35.00
CA GLY A 458 -10.28 -18.46 35.86
C GLY A 458 -10.44 -19.87 35.27
N GLN A 459 -10.98 -20.00 34.04
CA GLN A 459 -11.00 -21.25 33.28
C GLN A 459 -9.83 -21.32 32.30
N LYS A 460 -9.61 -22.51 31.75
CA LYS A 460 -8.61 -22.79 30.73
C LYS A 460 -9.24 -23.59 29.60
N LEU A 461 -9.28 -23.02 28.40
CA LEU A 461 -9.70 -23.71 27.19
C LEU A 461 -8.49 -24.41 26.57
N THR A 462 -8.58 -25.71 26.31
CA THR A 462 -7.51 -26.47 25.65
C THR A 462 -7.86 -26.78 24.19
N LEU A 463 -7.02 -26.39 23.25
CA LEU A 463 -7.11 -26.79 21.85
C LEU A 463 -6.15 -27.94 21.56
N ALA A 464 -6.63 -28.92 20.80
CA ALA A 464 -5.91 -30.10 20.37
C ALA A 464 -6.51 -30.59 19.05
N GLU A 465 -5.69 -31.05 18.12
CA GLU A 465 -6.14 -31.54 16.82
C GLU A 465 -6.95 -32.84 16.94
N HIS A 466 -7.90 -33.04 16.03
CA HIS A 466 -8.60 -34.32 15.93
C HIS A 466 -7.71 -35.36 15.24
N GLY A 467 -7.43 -36.48 15.90
CA GLY A 467 -6.82 -37.66 15.25
C GLY A 467 -5.49 -37.42 14.51
N GLY A 468 -4.71 -36.40 14.88
CA GLY A 468 -3.46 -36.02 14.20
C GLY A 468 -3.65 -35.18 12.93
N ALA A 469 -4.81 -34.52 12.78
CA ALA A 469 -5.12 -33.54 11.74
C ALA A 469 -4.05 -32.44 11.62
N TYR A 470 -4.01 -31.79 10.45
CA TYR A 470 -3.03 -30.75 10.12
C TYR A 470 -3.60 -29.76 9.09
N GLY A 471 -2.95 -28.60 8.93
CA GLY A 471 -3.44 -27.56 8.02
C GLY A 471 -4.75 -26.95 8.51
N ALA A 472 -5.66 -26.61 7.60
CA ALA A 472 -6.95 -25.98 7.93
C ALA A 472 -7.72 -26.72 9.04
N THR A 473 -7.79 -28.06 8.97
CA THR A 473 -8.48 -28.89 9.98
C THR A 473 -7.87 -28.89 11.39
N ALA A 474 -6.71 -28.24 11.59
CA ALA A 474 -6.08 -28.03 12.89
C ALA A 474 -5.84 -26.53 13.15
N ASP A 475 -6.52 -25.66 12.42
CA ASP A 475 -6.51 -24.22 12.59
C ASP A 475 -7.68 -23.78 13.46
N MET A 476 -7.50 -22.68 14.21
CA MET A 476 -8.60 -21.93 14.81
C MET A 476 -8.66 -20.57 14.13
N SER A 477 -9.62 -20.43 13.24
CA SER A 477 -9.93 -19.21 12.50
C SER A 477 -11.04 -18.38 13.16
N ALA A 478 -11.81 -18.97 14.09
CA ALA A 478 -12.76 -18.25 14.92
C ALA A 478 -12.03 -17.27 15.87
N LYS A 479 -12.69 -16.15 16.22
CA LYS A 479 -12.14 -15.19 17.18
C LYS A 479 -12.09 -15.82 18.57
N ILE A 480 -10.97 -15.72 19.27
CA ILE A 480 -10.83 -16.12 20.67
C ILE A 480 -10.77 -14.87 21.55
N GLY A 481 -11.72 -14.74 22.45
CA GLY A 481 -11.81 -13.68 23.46
C GLY A 481 -12.01 -14.19 24.88
N GLY A 482 -12.23 -13.27 25.81
CA GLY A 482 -12.50 -13.56 27.21
C GLY A 482 -11.31 -13.41 28.15
N GLU A 483 -11.55 -13.64 29.44
CA GLU A 483 -10.57 -13.42 30.52
C GLU A 483 -9.75 -14.68 30.87
N GLY A 484 -10.19 -15.84 30.38
CA GLY A 484 -9.59 -17.13 30.71
C GLY A 484 -8.31 -17.45 29.93
N ASP A 485 -7.64 -18.51 30.37
CA ASP A 485 -6.38 -18.98 29.78
C ASP A 485 -6.64 -19.85 28.53
N LEU A 486 -5.73 -19.79 27.55
CA LEU A 486 -5.69 -20.68 26.39
C LEU A 486 -4.58 -21.71 26.56
N ALA A 487 -4.83 -22.97 26.23
CA ALA A 487 -3.82 -24.02 26.22
C ALA A 487 -3.79 -24.76 24.89
N ILE A 488 -2.60 -25.10 24.42
CA ILE A 488 -2.35 -25.91 23.24
C ILE A 488 -1.73 -27.23 23.69
N ASN A 489 -2.39 -28.33 23.38
CA ASN A 489 -1.96 -29.67 23.75
C ASN A 489 -2.15 -30.62 22.57
N THR A 490 -1.23 -30.51 21.60
CA THR A 490 -1.30 -31.18 20.31
C THR A 490 -0.16 -32.20 20.16
N VAL A 491 -0.38 -33.28 19.42
CA VAL A 491 0.70 -34.21 19.05
C VAL A 491 1.57 -33.59 17.95
N ARG A 492 0.99 -32.74 17.12
CA ARG A 492 1.67 -32.11 15.97
C ARG A 492 1.64 -30.59 16.08
N GLN A 493 0.59 -29.98 15.54
CA GLN A 493 0.47 -28.55 15.37
C GLN A 493 -1.00 -28.14 15.47
N VAL A 494 -1.24 -27.03 16.15
CA VAL A 494 -2.46 -26.21 16.05
C VAL A 494 -2.04 -24.83 15.58
N SER A 495 -2.78 -24.25 14.64
CA SER A 495 -2.57 -22.86 14.22
C SER A 495 -3.68 -21.93 14.73
N LEU A 496 -3.32 -20.67 14.95
CA LEU A 496 -4.26 -19.58 15.19
C LEU A 496 -4.13 -18.59 14.04
N SER A 497 -5.20 -18.43 13.25
CA SER A 497 -5.18 -17.61 12.04
C SER A 497 -6.00 -16.32 12.15
N ASN A 498 -6.71 -16.12 13.27
CA ASN A 498 -7.48 -14.91 13.50
C ASN A 498 -6.67 -13.85 14.24
N GLY A 499 -6.31 -12.76 13.55
CA GLY A 499 -5.57 -11.63 14.15
C GLY A 499 -6.41 -10.75 15.07
N GLN A 500 -7.74 -10.97 15.14
CA GLN A 500 -8.67 -10.23 16.01
C GLN A 500 -8.85 -10.89 17.39
N ASN A 501 -8.06 -11.90 17.72
CA ASN A 501 -8.08 -12.49 19.06
C ASN A 501 -7.81 -11.41 20.12
N ASP A 502 -8.55 -11.43 21.21
CA ASP A 502 -8.49 -10.41 22.26
C ASP A 502 -8.53 -10.97 23.69
N TYR A 503 -8.42 -12.31 23.83
CA TYR A 503 -8.39 -12.95 25.15
C TYR A 503 -7.22 -12.44 26.01
N GLN A 504 -7.45 -12.32 27.31
CA GLN A 504 -6.55 -11.64 28.25
C GLN A 504 -5.77 -12.60 29.17
N GLY A 505 -6.09 -13.90 29.13
CA GLY A 505 -5.43 -14.91 29.94
C GLY A 505 -4.02 -15.26 29.46
N ALA A 506 -3.44 -16.29 30.09
CA ALA A 506 -2.15 -16.84 29.67
C ALA A 506 -2.33 -17.84 28.54
N THR A 507 -1.36 -17.91 27.64
CA THR A 507 -1.26 -18.93 26.60
C THR A 507 -0.24 -19.98 27.01
N TYR A 508 -0.68 -21.23 27.20
CA TYR A 508 0.18 -22.36 27.55
C TYR A 508 0.36 -23.29 26.37
N VAL A 509 1.57 -23.40 25.83
CA VAL A 509 1.91 -24.44 24.86
C VAL A 509 2.50 -25.62 25.62
N GLN A 510 1.67 -26.64 25.85
CA GLN A 510 1.97 -27.76 26.74
C GLN A 510 2.63 -28.92 26.01
N MET A 511 2.25 -29.15 24.75
CA MET A 511 2.78 -30.20 23.90
C MET A 511 2.61 -29.82 22.42
N GLY A 512 3.56 -30.23 21.59
CA GLY A 512 3.53 -30.01 20.15
C GLY A 512 3.81 -28.56 19.76
N THR A 513 3.24 -28.10 18.65
CA THR A 513 3.50 -26.78 18.07
C THR A 513 2.25 -25.90 18.10
N LEU A 514 2.38 -24.68 18.61
CA LEU A 514 1.47 -23.58 18.32
C LEU A 514 2.05 -22.76 17.17
N ARG A 515 1.31 -22.62 16.06
CA ARG A 515 1.69 -21.73 14.94
C ARG A 515 0.79 -20.49 14.90
N THR A 516 1.35 -19.31 14.68
CA THR A 516 0.55 -18.09 14.50
C THR A 516 0.56 -17.68 13.03
N ASP A 517 -0.62 -17.63 12.41
CA ASP A 517 -0.80 -17.37 10.97
C ASP A 517 -1.37 -15.97 10.67
N ALA A 518 -1.47 -15.10 11.68
CA ALA A 518 -1.84 -13.70 11.57
C ALA A 518 -1.15 -12.87 12.66
N ASP A 519 -0.87 -11.60 12.37
CA ASP A 519 -0.40 -10.67 13.40
C ASP A 519 -1.46 -10.54 14.50
N GLY A 520 -1.02 -10.51 15.76
CA GLY A 520 -1.93 -10.42 16.91
C GLY A 520 -2.71 -11.70 17.24
N ALA A 521 -2.42 -12.84 16.60
CA ALA A 521 -3.10 -14.12 16.86
C ALA A 521 -3.04 -14.58 18.32
N LEU A 522 -2.06 -14.15 19.12
CA LEU A 522 -2.02 -14.43 20.58
C LEU A 522 -2.89 -13.49 21.42
N GLY A 523 -3.64 -12.57 20.81
CA GLY A 523 -4.47 -11.59 21.50
C GLY A 523 -3.75 -10.80 22.59
N ASN A 524 -4.45 -10.53 23.69
CA ASN A 524 -3.92 -9.77 24.83
C ASN A 524 -3.23 -10.69 25.86
N THR A 525 -2.45 -11.68 25.39
CA THR A 525 -1.83 -12.71 26.23
C THR A 525 -0.99 -12.11 27.37
N ARG A 526 -1.41 -12.36 28.62
CA ARG A 526 -0.67 -11.89 29.83
C ARG A 526 0.63 -12.65 30.10
N GLU A 527 0.72 -13.89 29.63
CA GLU A 527 1.92 -14.72 29.72
C GLU A 527 1.90 -15.75 28.59
N LEU A 528 2.97 -15.80 27.80
CA LEU A 528 3.24 -16.91 26.91
C LEU A 528 4.15 -17.92 27.60
N ASN A 529 3.62 -19.10 27.90
CA ASN A 529 4.31 -20.16 28.62
C ASN A 529 4.52 -21.38 27.72
N ILE A 530 5.77 -21.73 27.43
CA ILE A 530 6.12 -22.84 26.54
C ILE A 530 6.81 -23.94 27.35
N SER A 531 6.17 -25.10 27.38
CA SER A 531 6.65 -26.28 28.12
C SER A 531 7.84 -26.97 27.45
N ASN A 532 8.52 -27.84 28.19
CA ASN A 532 9.57 -28.70 27.62
C ASN A 532 9.09 -29.43 26.35
N ALA A 533 9.91 -29.42 25.30
CA ALA A 533 9.65 -30.01 23.99
C ALA A 533 8.47 -29.41 23.19
N ALA A 534 7.83 -28.35 23.70
CA ALA A 534 6.82 -27.60 22.96
C ALA A 534 7.43 -26.45 22.14
N ILE A 535 6.74 -26.08 21.07
CA ILE A 535 7.21 -25.12 20.06
C ILE A 535 6.18 -24.02 19.87
N VAL A 536 6.62 -22.77 19.82
CA VAL A 536 5.87 -21.66 19.21
C VAL A 536 6.53 -21.31 17.88
N ASP A 537 5.77 -21.35 16.80
CA ASP A 537 6.20 -21.01 15.45
C ASP A 537 5.49 -19.73 15.01
N LEU A 538 6.24 -18.62 14.95
CA LEU A 538 5.67 -17.31 14.59
C LEU A 538 5.29 -17.23 13.11
N ASN A 539 5.83 -18.11 12.26
CA ASN A 539 5.50 -18.21 10.84
C ASN A 539 5.49 -16.86 10.08
N GLY A 540 6.41 -15.95 10.42
CA GLY A 540 6.49 -14.62 9.80
C GLY A 540 5.56 -13.56 10.40
N SER A 541 4.66 -13.93 11.31
CA SER A 541 3.72 -13.01 11.96
C SER A 541 4.31 -12.28 13.17
N THR A 542 3.67 -11.16 13.53
CA THR A 542 4.01 -10.30 14.67
C THR A 542 3.08 -10.56 15.85
N GLN A 543 3.66 -10.93 16.99
CA GLN A 543 2.94 -11.20 18.23
C GLN A 543 3.39 -10.28 19.36
N THR A 544 2.47 -9.95 20.26
CA THR A 544 2.76 -9.21 21.49
C THR A 544 2.29 -10.01 22.69
N VAL A 545 3.12 -10.09 23.71
CA VAL A 545 2.82 -10.74 24.98
C VAL A 545 3.29 -9.87 26.13
N GLU A 546 2.63 -9.98 27.28
CA GLU A 546 3.09 -9.24 28.45
C GLU A 546 4.34 -9.89 29.04
N THR A 547 4.29 -11.17 29.42
CA THR A 547 5.42 -11.91 30.02
C THR A 547 5.77 -13.14 29.18
N PHE A 548 7.05 -13.50 29.10
CA PHE A 548 7.51 -14.71 28.39
C PHE A 548 8.14 -15.73 29.33
N THR A 549 7.71 -16.99 29.25
CA THR A 549 8.25 -18.11 30.02
C THR A 549 8.53 -19.31 29.10
N GLY A 550 9.77 -19.47 28.64
CA GLY A 550 10.23 -20.65 27.91
C GLY A 550 10.97 -21.61 28.83
N GLN A 551 10.46 -22.84 29.01
CA GLN A 551 11.15 -23.87 29.79
C GLN A 551 12.34 -24.47 29.03
N MET A 552 13.27 -25.10 29.75
CA MET A 552 14.37 -25.85 29.14
C MET A 552 13.83 -26.84 28.11
N GLY A 553 14.38 -26.82 26.89
CA GLY A 553 13.97 -27.68 25.79
C GLY A 553 12.71 -27.25 25.04
N SER A 554 12.14 -26.08 25.33
CA SER A 554 11.14 -25.45 24.46
C SER A 554 11.81 -24.74 23.28
N THR A 555 11.03 -24.34 22.27
CA THR A 555 11.54 -23.59 21.11
C THR A 555 10.61 -22.46 20.69
N VAL A 556 11.18 -21.32 20.29
CA VAL A 556 10.51 -20.27 19.50
C VAL A 556 11.16 -20.18 18.12
N LEU A 557 10.38 -20.40 17.07
CA LEU A 557 10.79 -20.23 15.67
C LEU A 557 10.29 -18.86 15.17
N PHE A 558 11.19 -17.93 14.85
CA PHE A 558 10.79 -16.60 14.40
C PHE A 558 10.36 -16.58 12.92
N LYS A 559 11.12 -17.21 12.01
CA LYS A 559 10.85 -17.25 10.56
C LYS A 559 10.51 -15.89 9.95
N GLU A 560 11.32 -14.88 10.24
CA GLU A 560 11.14 -13.47 9.87
C GLU A 560 9.98 -12.74 10.59
N GLY A 561 9.28 -13.41 11.50
CA GLY A 561 8.25 -12.83 12.36
C GLY A 561 8.81 -12.05 13.55
N ALA A 562 7.92 -11.46 14.33
CA ALA A 562 8.29 -10.63 15.47
C ALA A 562 7.62 -11.07 16.77
N LEU A 563 8.37 -11.09 17.86
CA LEU A 563 7.83 -11.26 19.22
C LEU A 563 8.14 -10.02 20.05
N THR A 564 7.11 -9.34 20.53
CA THR A 564 7.22 -8.21 21.46
C THR A 564 6.87 -8.68 22.88
N VAL A 565 7.76 -8.44 23.84
CA VAL A 565 7.62 -8.82 25.25
C VAL A 565 7.62 -7.56 26.12
N ASN A 566 6.50 -7.29 26.80
CA ASN A 566 6.29 -6.00 27.49
C ASN A 566 6.83 -5.92 28.93
N LYS A 567 6.95 -7.05 29.62
CA LYS A 567 7.30 -7.14 31.05
C LYS A 567 8.44 -8.11 31.34
N GLY A 568 9.19 -8.50 30.31
CA GLY A 568 10.32 -9.42 30.42
C GLY A 568 9.88 -10.87 30.68
N GLY A 569 10.71 -11.62 31.42
CA GLY A 569 10.48 -13.02 31.73
C GLY A 569 11.75 -13.87 31.64
N ILE A 570 11.60 -15.16 31.33
CA ILE A 570 12.71 -16.12 31.29
C ILE A 570 12.60 -17.00 30.03
N SER A 571 13.71 -17.13 29.31
CA SER A 571 13.88 -18.01 28.15
C SER A 571 14.96 -19.05 28.44
N GLN A 572 14.57 -20.22 28.94
CA GLN A 572 15.47 -21.37 29.13
C GLN A 572 15.52 -22.30 27.90
N GLY A 573 14.60 -22.11 26.95
CA GLY A 573 14.52 -22.83 25.68
C GLY A 573 15.37 -22.20 24.56
N GLU A 574 15.24 -22.75 23.35
CA GLU A 574 15.91 -22.25 22.14
C GLU A 574 15.08 -21.16 21.45
N LEU A 575 15.70 -20.03 21.16
CA LEU A 575 15.22 -19.03 20.21
C LEU A 575 15.98 -19.23 18.88
N THR A 576 15.28 -19.26 17.74
CA THR A 576 15.93 -19.53 16.45
C THR A 576 15.23 -18.85 15.27
N GLY A 577 16.00 -18.54 14.22
CA GLY A 577 15.54 -17.89 13.00
C GLY A 577 15.73 -16.37 12.98
N GLY A 578 15.58 -15.77 11.79
CA GLY A 578 15.56 -14.33 11.58
C GLY A 578 14.21 -13.73 11.94
N GLY A 579 14.11 -12.40 11.97
CA GLY A 579 12.93 -11.66 12.43
C GLY A 579 13.28 -10.64 13.52
N ASN A 580 12.36 -10.39 14.46
CA ASN A 580 12.55 -9.37 15.51
C ASN A 580 12.16 -9.89 16.90
N LEU A 581 13.02 -9.66 17.90
CA LEU A 581 12.65 -9.75 19.32
C LEU A 581 12.66 -8.35 19.92
N ASN A 582 11.50 -7.85 20.33
CA ASN A 582 11.37 -6.53 20.93
C ASN A 582 11.10 -6.67 22.43
N VAL A 583 11.99 -6.16 23.28
CA VAL A 583 11.80 -6.12 24.73
C VAL A 583 11.50 -4.69 25.14
N THR A 584 10.25 -4.42 25.53
CA THR A 584 9.79 -3.04 25.75
C THR A 584 9.78 -2.63 27.22
N GLY A 585 9.82 -3.61 28.14
CA GLY A 585 9.97 -3.39 29.58
C GLY A 585 10.32 -4.67 30.35
N GLY A 586 10.75 -4.49 31.60
CA GLY A 586 11.17 -5.58 32.48
C GLY A 586 12.52 -6.20 32.10
N THR A 587 12.91 -7.25 32.82
CA THR A 587 14.14 -8.02 32.53
C THR A 587 13.75 -9.34 31.85
N LEU A 588 14.25 -9.57 30.63
CA LEU A 588 14.18 -10.86 29.95
C LEU A 588 15.50 -11.62 30.17
N ALA A 589 15.48 -12.65 30.99
CA ALA A 589 16.63 -13.53 31.19
C ALA A 589 16.66 -14.62 30.11
N ILE A 590 17.71 -14.66 29.30
CA ILE A 590 17.93 -15.66 28.28
C ILE A 590 19.01 -16.63 28.78
N GLU A 591 18.57 -17.81 29.19
CA GLU A 591 19.37 -18.86 29.79
C GLU A 591 19.66 -20.02 28.81
N GLY A 592 18.86 -20.14 27.74
CA GLY A 592 19.01 -21.15 26.71
C GLY A 592 20.17 -20.88 25.74
N LEU A 593 20.63 -21.96 25.08
CA LEU A 593 21.61 -21.88 23.98
C LEU A 593 20.88 -21.54 22.67
N ASN A 594 21.23 -20.42 22.03
CA ASN A 594 20.51 -19.89 20.86
C ASN A 594 21.41 -19.82 19.62
N ALA A 595 22.11 -20.91 19.31
CA ALA A 595 23.14 -20.94 18.26
C ALA A 595 22.65 -20.62 16.83
N ARG A 596 21.33 -20.63 16.61
CA ARG A 596 20.66 -20.35 15.33
C ARG A 596 19.77 -19.11 15.36
N TYR A 597 19.89 -18.31 16.42
CA TYR A 597 19.21 -17.03 16.52
C TYR A 597 19.92 -15.99 15.65
N ASN A 598 19.17 -15.33 14.77
CA ASN A 598 19.69 -14.26 13.92
C ASN A 598 18.66 -13.14 13.72
N ALA A 599 17.66 -13.07 14.61
CA ALA A 599 16.69 -11.99 14.65
C ALA A 599 17.31 -10.71 15.25
N LEU A 600 16.80 -9.56 14.83
CA LEU A 600 17.14 -8.26 15.39
C LEU A 600 16.52 -8.13 16.79
N THR A 601 17.35 -7.95 17.81
CA THR A 601 16.88 -7.65 19.15
C THR A 601 16.82 -6.14 19.39
N SER A 602 15.62 -5.62 19.67
CA SER A 602 15.41 -4.22 20.07
C SER A 602 15.07 -4.15 21.55
N ILE A 603 15.77 -3.29 22.29
CA ILE A 603 15.60 -3.13 23.75
C ILE A 603 15.22 -1.67 24.03
N SER A 604 14.04 -1.44 24.58
CA SER A 604 13.57 -0.11 24.96
C SER A 604 14.32 0.46 26.17
N PRO A 605 14.32 1.79 26.40
CA PRO A 605 15.09 2.42 27.50
C PRO A 605 14.81 1.89 28.93
N ASN A 606 13.65 1.26 29.15
CA ASN A 606 13.24 0.72 30.46
C ASN A 606 13.22 -0.82 30.51
N ALA A 607 13.88 -1.47 29.54
CA ALA A 607 14.00 -2.91 29.44
C ALA A 607 15.44 -3.38 29.66
N GLU A 608 15.59 -4.62 30.09
CA GLU A 608 16.88 -5.30 30.25
C GLU A 608 16.82 -6.69 29.62
N VAL A 609 17.91 -7.10 28.98
CA VAL A 609 18.12 -8.48 28.54
C VAL A 609 19.37 -9.01 29.24
N SER A 610 19.21 -10.09 30.01
CA SER A 610 20.33 -10.80 30.65
C SER A 610 20.64 -12.05 29.84
N LEU A 611 21.92 -12.32 29.57
CA LEU A 611 22.37 -13.48 28.81
C LEU A 611 23.28 -14.35 29.69
N ASP A 612 22.89 -15.60 29.94
CA ASP A 612 23.73 -16.56 30.67
C ASP A 612 24.63 -17.38 29.73
N ASN A 613 24.38 -17.31 28.42
CA ASN A 613 25.19 -17.95 27.39
C ASN A 613 25.49 -16.94 26.26
N THR A 614 26.76 -16.88 25.83
CA THR A 614 27.23 -15.93 24.80
C THR A 614 27.08 -16.45 23.36
N GLN A 615 26.59 -17.69 23.17
CA GLN A 615 26.21 -18.21 21.86
C GLN A 615 24.72 -17.93 21.62
N GLY A 616 24.46 -16.72 21.12
CA GLY A 616 23.14 -16.15 20.84
C GLY A 616 23.25 -14.66 20.62
#